data_AF-A0A3A9A0Q9-F1
#
_entry.id   AF-A0A3A9A0Q9-F1
#
_cell.length_a   1.000
_cell.length_b   1.000
_cell.length_c   1.000
_cell.angle_alpha   90.00
_cell.angle_beta   90.00
_cell.angle_gamma   90.00
#
_symmetry.space_group_name_H-M   'P 1'
#
loop_
_entity.id
_entity.type
_entity.pdbx_description
1 polymer ?
#
loop_
_entity_poly.entity_id
_entity_poly.type
_entity_poly.pdbx_seq_one_letter_code
_entity_poly.pdbx_strand_id
1 'polypeptide(L)'
;MTNQQISFFKELAYIQEYSINVNLGKEKEFCNTEELLKSVTYEVIYRIMELLDGYGGELQKCDIVNTVTSEIINDGIELHDKCVEFLEYPFNSSDI
;
A
#
# COMPACT_ATOMS: atom_id res chain seq x y z
N MET A 1 12.07 16.43 -11.81
CA MET A 1 11.54 15.06 -11.65
C MET A 1 11.69 14.33 -12.98
N THR A 2 12.11 13.07 -12.95
CA THR A 2 12.13 12.20 -14.14
C THR A 2 10.71 11.74 -14.49
N ASN A 3 10.51 11.19 -15.69
CA ASN A 3 9.21 10.63 -16.10
C ASN A 3 8.75 9.49 -15.17
N GLN A 4 9.68 8.67 -14.69
CA GLN A 4 9.39 7.62 -13.71
C GLN A 4 8.92 8.20 -12.38
N GLN A 5 9.58 9.25 -11.86
CA GLN A 5 9.16 9.93 -10.64
C GLN A 5 7.76 10.54 -10.78
N ILE A 6 7.47 11.18 -11.91
CA ILE A 6 6.14 11.75 -12.18
C ILE A 6 5.08 10.65 -12.24
N SER A 7 5.37 9.53 -12.90
CA SER A 7 4.45 8.40 -13.01
C SER A 7 4.16 7.79 -11.64
N PHE A 8 5.20 7.61 -10.81
CA PHE A 8 5.05 7.19 -9.41
C PHE A 8 4.09 8.09 -8.62
N PHE A 9 4.28 9.42 -8.66
CA PHE A 9 3.38 10.33 -7.95
C PHE A 9 1.95 10.37 -8.51
N LYS A 10 1.77 10.13 -9.82
CA LYS A 10 0.44 10.01 -10.41
C LYS A 10 -0.28 8.76 -9.93
N GLU A 11 0.41 7.63 -9.85
CA GLU A 11 -0.16 6.40 -9.28
C GLU A 11 -0.51 6.58 -7.80
N LEU A 12 0.33 7.27 -7.01
CA LEU A 12 -0.04 7.59 -5.62
C LEU A 12 -1.32 8.43 -5.52
N ALA A 13 -1.47 9.44 -6.38
CA ALA A 13 -2.70 10.25 -6.42
C ALA A 13 -3.91 9.41 -6.84
N TYR A 14 -3.75 8.52 -7.81
CA TYR A 14 -4.78 7.58 -8.24
C TYR A 14 -5.19 6.63 -7.11
N ILE A 15 -4.23 6.04 -6.40
CA ILE A 15 -4.46 5.15 -5.25
C ILE A 15 -5.29 5.86 -4.18
N GLN A 16 -4.95 7.11 -3.84
CA GLN A 16 -5.70 7.88 -2.85
C GLN A 16 -7.16 8.09 -3.28
N GLU A 17 -7.38 8.60 -4.49
CA GLU A 17 -8.72 8.87 -5.02
C GLU A 17 -9.55 7.59 -5.16
N TYR A 18 -8.94 6.51 -5.66
CA TYR A 18 -9.59 5.20 -5.75
C TYR A 18 -10.03 4.71 -4.37
N SER A 19 -9.12 4.74 -3.38
CA SER A 19 -9.38 4.22 -2.03
C SER A 19 -10.50 4.99 -1.35
N ILE A 20 -10.55 6.32 -1.50
CA ILE A 20 -11.65 7.14 -0.99
C ILE A 20 -12.97 6.77 -1.68
N ASN A 21 -12.99 6.71 -3.01
CA ASN A 21 -14.23 6.47 -3.77
C ASN A 21 -14.82 5.07 -3.51
N VAL A 22 -13.98 4.03 -3.40
CA VAL A 22 -14.43 2.68 -3.05
C VAL A 22 -15.06 2.66 -1.66
N ASN A 23 -14.44 3.33 -0.69
CA ASN A 23 -14.94 3.36 0.69
C ASN A 23 -16.19 4.24 0.84
N LEU A 24 -16.29 5.36 0.14
CA LEU A 24 -17.53 6.16 0.07
C LEU A 24 -18.69 5.34 -0.53
N GLY A 25 -18.40 4.49 -1.52
CA GLY A 25 -19.39 3.55 -2.06
C GLY A 25 -19.94 2.55 -1.04
N LYS A 26 -19.18 2.28 0.03
CA LYS A 26 -19.50 1.37 1.13
C LYS A 26 -19.82 2.11 2.44
N GLU A 27 -20.03 3.43 2.40
CA GLU A 27 -20.13 4.26 3.62
C GLU A 27 -21.15 3.73 4.64
N LYS A 28 -22.27 3.19 4.14
CA LYS A 28 -23.36 2.63 4.96
C LYS A 28 -23.00 1.34 5.72
N GLU A 29 -21.89 0.70 5.38
CA GLU A 29 -21.40 -0.52 6.02
C GLU A 29 -20.56 -0.22 7.27
N PHE A 30 -20.09 1.02 7.44
CA PHE A 30 -19.28 1.43 8.59
C PHE A 30 -20.15 1.93 9.75
N CYS A 31 -19.83 1.50 10.97
CA CYS A 31 -20.57 1.91 12.17
C CYS A 31 -20.16 3.30 12.66
N ASN A 32 -18.95 3.75 12.32
CA ASN A 32 -18.40 5.02 12.77
C ASN A 32 -17.28 5.50 11.83
N THR A 33 -16.85 6.75 12.02
CA THR A 33 -15.78 7.37 11.24
C THR A 33 -14.43 6.68 11.40
N GLU A 34 -14.15 6.06 12.55
CA GLU A 34 -12.88 5.37 12.78
C GLU A 34 -12.76 4.13 11.86
N GLU A 35 -13.83 3.36 11.70
CA GLU A 35 -13.88 2.21 10.77
C GLU A 35 -13.69 2.65 9.31
N LEU A 36 -14.36 3.73 8.89
CA LEU A 36 -14.18 4.29 7.56
C LEU A 36 -12.72 4.72 7.33
N LEU A 37 -12.13 5.45 8.29
CA LEU A 37 -10.74 5.90 8.20
C LEU A 37 -9.77 4.73 8.15
N LYS A 38 -9.95 3.71 9.00
CA LYS A 38 -9.14 2.48 8.97
C LYS A 38 -9.23 1.78 7.63
N SER A 39 -10.44 1.64 7.07
CA SER A 39 -10.67 1.00 5.78
C SER A 39 -10.02 1.78 4.62
N VAL A 40 -10.12 3.12 4.62
CA VAL A 40 -9.43 3.96 3.63
C VAL A 40 -7.91 3.84 3.76
N THR A 41 -7.36 3.92 4.98
CA THR A 41 -5.90 3.84 5.16
C THR A 41 -5.37 2.43 4.85
N TYR A 42 -6.14 1.39 5.17
CA TYR A 42 -5.81 0.01 4.83
C TYR A 42 -5.66 -0.14 3.31
N GLU A 43 -6.67 0.30 2.55
CA GLU A 43 -6.68 0.21 1.10
C GLU A 43 -5.50 0.99 0.47
N VAL A 44 -5.21 2.20 0.98
CA VAL A 44 -4.08 3.00 0.52
C VAL A 44 -2.75 2.28 0.75
N ILE A 45 -2.52 1.75 1.96
CA ILE A 45 -1.27 1.06 2.28
C ILE A 45 -1.12 -0.20 1.41
N TYR A 46 -2.17 -1.03 1.34
CA TYR A 46 -2.19 -2.24 0.53
C TYR A 46 -1.85 -1.96 -0.94
N ARG A 47 -2.49 -0.94 -1.54
CA ARG A 47 -2.24 -0.57 -2.95
C ARG A 47 -0.87 0.02 -3.20
N ILE A 48 -0.30 0.73 -2.23
CA ILE A 48 1.10 1.18 -2.32
C ILE A 48 2.04 -0.03 -2.35
N MET A 49 1.77 -1.06 -1.55
CA MET A 49 2.55 -2.30 -1.61
C MET A 49 2.39 -3.01 -2.95
N GLU A 50 1.17 -3.12 -3.49
CA GLU A 50 0.92 -3.65 -4.84
C GLU A 50 1.71 -2.87 -5.91
N LEU A 51 1.73 -1.55 -5.81
CA LEU A 51 2.50 -0.69 -6.70
C LEU A 51 4.01 -1.02 -6.64
N LEU A 52 4.56 -1.17 -5.43
CA LEU A 52 5.98 -1.48 -5.23
C LEU A 52 6.34 -2.89 -5.72
N ASP A 53 5.42 -3.85 -5.60
CA ASP A 53 5.55 -5.19 -6.14
C ASP A 53 5.40 -5.25 -7.67
N GLY A 54 4.96 -4.16 -8.30
CA GLY A 54 4.86 -4.03 -9.77
C GLY A 54 3.48 -4.30 -10.35
N TYR A 55 2.42 -4.30 -9.53
CA TYR A 55 1.02 -4.40 -9.99
C TYR A 55 0.38 -3.03 -10.28
N GLY A 56 1.11 -1.93 -10.09
CA GLY A 56 0.65 -0.56 -10.29
C GLY A 56 0.66 -0.10 -11.75
N GLY A 57 -0.11 -0.76 -12.61
CA GLY A 57 -0.32 -0.36 -14.01
C GLY A 57 0.96 -0.45 -14.85
N GLU A 58 1.48 0.69 -15.32
CA GLU A 58 2.66 0.76 -16.19
C GLU A 58 3.99 0.85 -15.42
N LEU A 59 3.96 0.98 -14.10
CA LEU A 59 5.17 1.01 -13.28
C LEU A 59 5.73 -0.41 -13.08
N GLN A 60 7.02 -0.54 -13.32
CA GLN A 60 7.76 -1.78 -13.05
C GLN A 60 7.95 -1.97 -11.54
N LYS A 61 8.14 -3.24 -11.12
CA LYS A 61 8.53 -3.59 -9.75
C LYS A 61 9.73 -2.76 -9.31
N CYS A 62 9.68 -2.23 -8.09
CA CYS A 62 10.70 -1.36 -7.52
C CYS A 62 11.33 -1.99 -6.28
N ASP A 63 12.65 -1.92 -6.18
CA ASP A 63 13.37 -2.35 -4.98
C ASP A 63 13.34 -1.26 -3.90
N ILE A 64 12.97 -1.64 -2.67
CA ILE A 64 13.14 -0.79 -1.49
C ILE A 64 14.51 -1.11 -0.89
N VAL A 65 15.47 -0.22 -1.06
CA VAL A 65 16.86 -0.46 -0.64
C VAL A 65 17.15 0.23 0.68
N ASN A 66 17.59 -0.52 1.69
CA ASN A 66 18.23 0.04 2.86
C ASN A 66 19.62 0.57 2.46
N THR A 67 19.79 1.89 2.44
CA THR A 67 21.03 2.51 1.95
C THR A 67 22.22 2.35 2.91
N VAL A 68 22.00 1.89 4.14
CA VAL A 68 23.06 1.61 5.13
C VAL A 68 23.59 0.19 4.95
N THR A 69 22.70 -0.80 4.82
CA THR A 69 23.09 -2.22 4.71
C THR A 69 23.21 -2.68 3.25
N SER A 70 22.69 -1.91 2.30
CA SER A 70 22.49 -2.26 0.89
C SER A 70 21.54 -3.46 0.66
N GLU A 71 20.77 -3.85 1.67
CA GLU A 71 19.77 -4.91 1.56
C GLU A 71 18.51 -4.40 0.85
N ILE A 72 17.92 -5.25 0.02
CA ILE A 72 16.62 -5.03 -0.61
C ILE A 72 15.55 -5.59 0.33
N ILE A 73 14.69 -4.72 0.84
CA ILE A 73 13.68 -5.07 1.87
C ILE A 73 12.61 -6.00 1.30
N ASN A 74 12.26 -5.83 0.03
CA ASN A 74 11.24 -6.62 -0.65
C ASN A 74 11.82 -7.76 -1.51
N ASP A 75 13.05 -8.20 -1.23
CA ASP A 75 13.63 -9.35 -1.91
C ASP A 75 12.96 -10.66 -1.48
N GLY A 76 12.59 -11.49 -2.46
CA GLY A 76 11.97 -12.80 -2.23
C GLY A 76 10.56 -12.76 -1.62
N ILE A 77 9.94 -11.59 -1.46
CA ILE A 77 8.59 -11.44 -0.91
C ILE A 77 7.71 -10.55 -1.80
N GLU A 78 6.40 -10.68 -1.59
CA GLU A 78 5.38 -9.77 -2.11
C GLU A 78 4.86 -8.96 -0.93
N LEU A 79 5.13 -7.65 -0.94
CA LEU A 79 4.79 -6.75 0.16
C LEU A 79 3.29 -6.68 0.41
N HIS A 80 2.47 -6.72 -0.65
CA HIS A 80 1.01 -6.59 -0.51
C HIS A 80 0.39 -7.78 0.20
N ASP A 81 0.90 -9.00 -0.02
CA ASP A 81 0.48 -10.19 0.72
C ASP A 81 0.85 -10.08 2.21
N LYS A 82 2.06 -9.60 2.50
CA LYS A 82 2.59 -9.52 3.86
C LYS A 82 2.03 -8.38 4.67
N CYS A 83 1.79 -7.21 4.07
CA CYS A 83 1.32 -6.05 4.83
C CYS A 83 -0.06 -6.27 5.46
N VAL A 84 -0.92 -7.07 4.83
CA VAL A 84 -2.27 -7.38 5.35
C VAL A 84 -2.18 -8.02 6.74
N GLU A 85 -1.25 -8.97 6.93
CA GLU A 85 -1.04 -9.64 8.22
C GLU A 85 -0.71 -8.63 9.34
N PHE A 86 0.12 -7.61 9.04
CA PHE A 86 0.51 -6.57 9.99
C PHE A 86 -0.57 -5.50 10.22
N LEU A 87 -1.38 -5.19 9.21
CA LEU A 87 -2.44 -4.20 9.33
C LEU A 87 -3.63 -4.73 10.12
N GLU A 88 -3.96 -6.01 9.97
CA GLU A 88 -5.04 -6.67 10.73
C GLU A 88 -4.61 -6.99 12.17
N TYR A 89 -3.34 -7.38 12.36
CA TYR A 89 -2.82 -7.86 13.66
C TYR A 89 -1.51 -7.19 14.08
N PRO A 90 -1.46 -5.86 14.29
CA PRO A 90 -0.23 -5.09 14.49
C PRO A 90 0.59 -5.44 15.75
N PHE A 91 0.03 -6.24 16.67
CA PHE A 91 0.67 -6.61 17.94
C PHE A 91 0.74 -8.13 18.21
N ASN A 92 0.30 -8.97 17.26
CA ASN A 92 0.44 -10.43 17.34
C ASN A 92 1.61 -10.97 16.48
N SER A 93 2.44 -10.09 15.92
CA SER A 93 3.65 -10.45 15.19
C SER A 93 4.80 -10.84 16.15
N SER A 94 4.56 -11.76 17.08
CA SER A 94 5.61 -12.32 17.93
C SER A 94 6.52 -13.31 17.19
N ASP A 95 6.23 -13.64 15.93
CA ASP A 95 6.90 -14.72 15.19
C ASP A 95 7.05 -14.43 13.68
N ILE A 96 7.75 -13.35 13.31
CA ILE A 96 8.41 -13.24 11.99
C ILE A 96 9.87 -12.83 12.22
#